data_AF-A0ABD4UCJ1-F1
#
_entry.id   AF-A0ABD4UCJ1-F1
#
_cell.length_a   1.000
_cell.length_b   1.000
_cell.length_c   1.000
_cell.angle_alpha   90.00
_cell.angle_beta   90.00
_cell.angle_gamma   90.00
#
_symmetry.space_group_name_H-M   'P 1'
#
loop_
_entity.id
_entity.type
_entity.pdbx_description
1 polymer ?
#
loop_
_entity_poly.entity_id
_entity_poly.type
_entity_poly.pdbx_seq_one_letter_code
_entity_poly.pdbx_strand_id
1 'polypeptide(L)'
;MAIKTTKRAIHSVAELNQALVDFAKDIMSVGASSKGDHFDETVRSKLIDHLPGAKYVHTESFCAKEKDSIYFDYSRLTTSYQFDFTHLPTIVDNGKRLNLMIVDKPNGSQKWPDLLVIYNGIGFPIEVKSSKKDGIVWNSGIPRSGSLYVFNCYGLSKTTCFLGQHAITEEELDFLNIKSKLGAELNEKFGSRWSFYVRDMYNSNQSYFENEVNLEKAQGLEDKVYALEDKLSNTADPEKILKLKAEIDTLYAKYNDSHSQYMKALDNRVRIEGETLNYLRGLSWDTHQRTDFNTVIEPQPETI
;
A
#
# COMPACT_ATOMS: atom_id res chain seq x y z
N MET A 1 -11.89 -27.43 -23.90
CA MET A 1 -11.24 -26.31 -24.61
C MET A 1 -11.65 -25.02 -23.93
N ALA A 2 -10.75 -24.36 -23.19
CA ALA A 2 -11.02 -23.03 -22.66
C ALA A 2 -10.83 -22.01 -23.78
N ILE A 3 -11.88 -21.24 -24.08
CA ILE A 3 -11.80 -20.11 -25.02
C ILE A 3 -10.88 -19.08 -24.36
N LYS A 4 -9.65 -18.92 -24.88
CA LYS A 4 -8.80 -17.79 -24.52
C LYS A 4 -9.47 -16.53 -25.07
N THR A 5 -10.26 -15.86 -24.25
CA THR A 5 -10.76 -14.52 -24.55
C THR A 5 -9.55 -13.59 -24.60
N THR A 6 -9.15 -13.17 -25.79
CA THR A 6 -8.08 -12.19 -25.95
C THR A 6 -8.54 -10.89 -25.31
N LYS A 7 -8.00 -10.55 -24.13
CA LYS A 7 -8.30 -9.27 -23.47
C LYS A 7 -7.90 -8.14 -24.41
N ARG A 8 -8.84 -7.22 -24.66
CA ARG A 8 -8.62 -6.03 -25.51
C ARG A 8 -7.62 -5.10 -24.83
N ALA A 9 -6.74 -4.47 -25.61
CA ALA A 9 -5.80 -3.47 -25.08
C ALA A 9 -6.52 -2.25 -24.50
N ILE A 10 -5.88 -1.59 -23.52
CA ILE A 10 -6.36 -0.35 -22.92
C ILE A 10 -6.13 0.83 -23.89
N HIS A 11 -7.17 1.65 -24.12
CA HIS A 11 -7.13 2.77 -25.06
C HIS A 11 -7.59 4.11 -24.49
N SER A 12 -8.06 4.14 -23.23
CA SER A 12 -8.51 5.37 -22.57
C SER A 12 -8.09 5.42 -21.12
N VAL A 13 -8.06 6.64 -20.56
CA VAL A 13 -7.82 6.86 -19.13
C VAL A 13 -8.87 6.13 -18.27
N ALA A 14 -10.14 6.17 -18.66
CA ALA A 14 -11.21 5.50 -17.92
C ALA A 14 -11.02 3.98 -17.87
N GLU A 15 -10.62 3.35 -18.99
CA GLU A 15 -10.30 1.92 -19.03
C GLU A 15 -9.07 1.59 -18.17
N LEU A 16 -8.02 2.43 -18.22
CA LEU A 16 -6.81 2.24 -17.40
C LEU A 16 -7.12 2.33 -15.90
N ASN A 17 -7.87 3.35 -15.49
CA ASN A 17 -8.25 3.55 -14.10
C ASN A 17 -9.13 2.40 -13.60
N GLN A 18 -10.09 1.95 -14.41
CA GLN A 18 -10.91 0.79 -14.07
C GLN A 18 -10.08 -0.49 -13.96
N ALA A 19 -9.12 -0.70 -14.87
CA ALA A 19 -8.21 -1.83 -14.80
C ALA A 19 -7.34 -1.84 -13.52
N LEU A 20 -6.87 -0.66 -13.07
CA LEU A 20 -6.15 -0.55 -11.80
C LEU A 20 -7.04 -0.80 -10.58
N VAL A 21 -8.30 -0.37 -10.61
CA VAL A 21 -9.30 -0.68 -9.58
C VAL A 21 -9.56 -2.18 -9.51
N ASP A 22 -9.71 -2.84 -10.66
CA ASP A 22 -9.95 -4.27 -10.74
C ASP A 22 -8.74 -5.06 -10.28
N PHE A 23 -7.52 -4.62 -10.64
CA PHE A 23 -6.28 -5.13 -10.08
C PHE A 23 -6.24 -5.02 -8.55
N ALA A 24 -6.54 -3.84 -7.99
CA ALA A 24 -6.51 -3.62 -6.55
C ALA A 24 -7.52 -4.53 -5.83
N LYS A 25 -8.74 -4.67 -6.35
CA LYS A 25 -9.75 -5.60 -5.79
C LYS A 25 -9.31 -7.05 -5.87
N ASP A 26 -8.75 -7.46 -6.99
CA ASP A 26 -8.28 -8.82 -7.21
C ASP A 26 -7.10 -9.15 -6.27
N ILE A 27 -6.12 -8.24 -6.12
CA ILE A 27 -4.99 -8.48 -5.22
C ILE A 27 -5.40 -8.48 -3.75
N MET A 28 -6.37 -7.65 -3.32
CA MET A 28 -6.93 -7.68 -1.96
C MET A 28 -7.66 -9.00 -1.65
N SER A 29 -8.10 -9.74 -2.67
CA SER A 29 -8.69 -11.07 -2.50
C SER A 29 -7.64 -12.19 -2.34
N VAL A 30 -6.36 -11.90 -2.56
CA VAL A 30 -5.27 -12.88 -2.40
C VAL A 30 -5.02 -13.14 -0.92
N GLY A 31 -5.25 -14.39 -0.51
CA GLY A 31 -4.97 -14.88 0.84
C GLY A 31 -3.54 -15.38 1.06
N ALA A 32 -3.37 -16.29 2.03
CA ALA A 32 -2.12 -16.80 2.64
C ALA A 32 -0.95 -17.21 1.73
N SER A 33 -1.16 -17.32 0.41
CA SER A 33 -0.38 -18.22 -0.44
C SER A 33 1.01 -17.74 -0.85
N SER A 34 1.45 -16.55 -0.44
CA SER A 34 2.69 -15.99 -0.98
C SER A 34 3.41 -15.09 0.00
N LYS A 35 4.62 -15.47 0.41
CA LYS A 35 5.54 -14.69 1.27
C LYS A 35 6.68 -14.13 0.42
N GLY A 36 7.18 -12.93 0.77
CA GLY A 36 8.36 -12.32 0.12
C GLY A 36 8.24 -12.29 -1.40
N ASP A 37 9.29 -12.71 -2.10
CA ASP A 37 9.39 -12.74 -3.56
C ASP A 37 8.20 -13.41 -4.27
N HIS A 38 7.56 -14.41 -3.64
CA HIS A 38 6.40 -15.07 -4.24
C HIS A 38 5.17 -14.15 -4.29
N PHE A 39 5.05 -13.23 -3.32
CA PHE A 39 3.99 -12.23 -3.32
C PHE A 39 4.26 -11.16 -4.36
N ASP A 40 5.50 -10.68 -4.44
CA ASP A 40 5.92 -9.72 -5.45
C ASP A 40 5.62 -10.23 -6.87
N GLU A 41 5.89 -11.52 -7.13
CA GLU A 41 5.55 -12.16 -8.41
C GLU A 41 4.03 -12.24 -8.63
N THR A 42 3.27 -12.52 -7.57
CA THR A 42 1.79 -12.55 -7.65
C THR A 42 1.23 -11.16 -7.99
N VAL A 43 1.73 -10.11 -7.34
CA VAL A 43 1.35 -8.71 -7.63
C VAL A 43 1.67 -8.37 -9.08
N ARG A 44 2.90 -8.67 -9.51
CA ARG A 44 3.39 -8.43 -10.88
C ARG A 44 2.54 -9.16 -11.92
N SER A 45 2.30 -10.45 -11.75
CA SER A 45 1.49 -11.26 -12.67
C SER A 45 0.07 -10.72 -12.77
N LYS A 46 -0.57 -10.41 -11.63
CA LYS A 46 -1.93 -9.85 -11.63
C LYS A 46 -1.98 -8.48 -12.29
N LEU A 47 -1.00 -7.61 -12.04
CA LEU A 47 -0.94 -6.29 -12.67
C LEU A 47 -0.82 -6.40 -14.20
N ILE A 48 0.04 -7.30 -14.70
CA ILE A 48 0.18 -7.59 -16.13
C ILE A 48 -1.14 -8.12 -16.70
N ASP A 49 -1.82 -9.03 -16.00
CA ASP A 49 -3.09 -9.61 -16.44
C ASP A 49 -4.22 -8.58 -16.52
N HIS A 50 -4.22 -7.58 -15.64
CA HIS A 50 -5.22 -6.51 -15.61
C HIS A 50 -4.90 -5.36 -16.55
N LEU A 51 -3.66 -5.22 -17.02
CA LEU A 51 -3.24 -4.17 -17.96
C LEU A 51 -2.91 -4.73 -19.35
N PRO A 52 -3.90 -5.28 -20.08
CA PRO A 52 -3.68 -5.85 -21.41
C PRO A 52 -3.13 -4.79 -22.37
N GLY A 53 -2.08 -5.18 -23.10
CA GLY A 53 -1.38 -4.31 -24.05
C GLY A 53 -0.26 -3.47 -23.42
N ALA A 54 -0.10 -3.47 -22.09
CA ALA A 54 1.07 -2.88 -21.46
C ALA A 54 2.35 -3.63 -21.85
N LYS A 55 3.42 -2.90 -22.18
CA LYS A 55 4.76 -3.50 -22.31
C LYS A 55 5.33 -3.69 -20.90
N TYR A 56 5.59 -4.95 -20.54
CA TYR A 56 6.38 -5.24 -19.36
C TYR A 56 7.87 -5.03 -19.65
N VAL A 57 8.55 -4.26 -18.79
CA VAL A 57 9.97 -3.90 -18.92
C VAL A 57 10.70 -4.33 -17.65
N HIS A 58 11.66 -5.25 -17.82
CA HIS A 58 12.50 -5.73 -16.72
C HIS A 58 13.51 -4.65 -16.27
N THR A 59 13.93 -4.74 -15.00
CA THR A 59 14.86 -3.81 -14.36
C THR A 59 16.15 -3.63 -15.15
N GLU A 60 16.73 -4.72 -15.66
CA GLU A 60 17.99 -4.71 -16.39
C GLU A 60 17.87 -3.94 -17.71
N SER A 61 16.71 -4.02 -18.36
CA SER A 61 16.44 -3.29 -19.60
C SER A 61 16.18 -1.81 -19.34
N PHE A 62 15.40 -1.51 -18.30
CA PHE A 62 15.05 -0.13 -17.98
C PHE A 62 16.25 0.66 -17.44
N CYS A 63 17.01 0.08 -16.50
CA CYS A 63 18.17 0.71 -15.87
C CYS A 63 19.49 0.54 -16.66
N ALA A 64 19.41 0.10 -17.92
CA ALA A 64 20.55 -0.04 -18.82
C ALA A 64 21.31 1.29 -18.92
N LYS A 65 22.63 1.25 -18.69
CA LYS A 65 23.49 2.45 -18.66
C LYS A 65 24.00 2.85 -20.04
N GLU A 66 23.81 1.98 -21.02
CA GLU A 66 24.13 2.21 -22.41
C GLU A 66 23.31 3.38 -22.92
N LYS A 67 23.99 4.41 -23.45
CA LYS A 67 23.33 5.60 -24.00
C LYS A 67 22.36 5.28 -25.15
N ASP A 68 22.54 4.14 -25.79
CA ASP A 68 21.71 3.67 -26.91
C ASP A 68 20.46 2.92 -26.43
N SER A 69 20.28 2.72 -25.12
CA SER A 69 19.02 2.18 -24.57
C SER A 69 17.88 3.14 -24.84
N ILE A 70 16.78 2.63 -25.39
CA ILE A 70 15.55 3.41 -25.60
C ILE A 70 14.91 3.91 -24.29
N TYR A 71 15.36 3.40 -23.13
CA TYR A 71 14.90 3.79 -21.80
C TYR A 71 15.87 4.74 -21.08
N PHE A 72 17.03 5.06 -21.66
CA PHE A 72 18.12 5.77 -20.98
C PHE A 72 17.65 7.06 -20.29
N ASP A 73 16.98 7.95 -21.03
CA ASP A 73 16.51 9.23 -20.47
C ASP A 73 15.40 9.06 -19.43
N TYR A 74 14.51 8.08 -19.62
CA TYR A 74 13.46 7.76 -18.66
C TYR A 74 14.09 7.28 -17.33
N SER A 75 15.03 6.34 -17.38
CA SER A 75 15.69 5.80 -16.18
C SER A 75 16.51 6.84 -15.39
N ARG A 76 16.97 7.92 -16.05
CA ARG A 76 17.70 8.99 -15.36
C ARG A 76 16.77 9.80 -14.49
N LEU A 77 15.56 10.11 -14.96
CA LEU A 77 14.57 10.89 -14.22
C LEU A 77 14.00 10.12 -13.02
N THR A 78 13.86 8.80 -13.11
CA THR A 78 13.32 8.02 -11.97
C THR A 78 14.17 8.14 -10.70
N THR A 79 15.46 8.42 -10.85
CA THR A 79 16.40 8.57 -9.71
C THR A 79 16.13 9.80 -8.85
N SER A 80 15.45 10.82 -9.39
CA SER A 80 15.03 12.00 -8.64
C SER A 80 13.60 11.89 -8.10
N TYR A 81 13.01 10.68 -8.11
CA TYR A 81 11.61 10.44 -7.69
C TYR A 81 10.57 11.24 -8.50
N GLN A 82 10.95 11.69 -9.69
CA GLN A 82 10.10 12.39 -10.64
C GLN A 82 9.72 11.43 -11.77
N PHE A 83 8.43 11.16 -11.89
CA PHE A 83 7.86 10.25 -12.87
C PHE A 83 6.99 10.99 -13.91
N ASP A 84 7.40 12.20 -14.26
CA ASP A 84 6.89 12.93 -15.42
C ASP A 84 7.91 12.85 -16.57
N PHE A 85 7.53 12.14 -17.61
CA PHE A 85 8.29 11.91 -18.83
C PHE A 85 7.63 12.58 -20.05
N THR A 86 6.63 13.44 -19.86
CA THR A 86 5.87 14.07 -20.96
C THR A 86 6.74 14.98 -21.83
N HIS A 87 7.84 15.50 -21.27
CA HIS A 87 8.83 16.29 -22.00
C HIS A 87 9.83 15.43 -22.79
N LEU A 88 9.84 14.11 -22.59
CA LEU A 88 10.68 13.18 -23.34
C LEU A 88 9.95 12.68 -24.60
N PRO A 89 10.70 12.27 -25.64
CA PRO A 89 10.10 11.57 -26.77
C PRO A 89 9.35 10.30 -26.33
N THR A 90 8.23 10.00 -27.00
CA THR A 90 7.54 8.72 -26.82
C THR A 90 8.47 7.57 -27.19
N ILE A 91 8.58 6.57 -26.32
CA ILE A 91 9.41 5.40 -26.59
C ILE A 91 8.82 4.60 -27.76
N VAL A 92 9.68 4.24 -28.70
CA VAL A 92 9.33 3.38 -29.84
C VAL A 92 10.16 2.09 -29.76
N ASP A 93 9.48 0.97 -29.57
CA ASP A 93 10.08 -0.37 -29.55
C ASP A 93 9.64 -1.12 -30.81
N ASN A 94 10.59 -1.46 -31.69
CA ASN A 94 10.33 -2.16 -32.95
C ASN A 94 9.22 -1.51 -33.81
N GLY A 95 9.26 -0.18 -33.92
CA GLY A 95 8.30 0.61 -34.72
C GLY A 95 6.93 0.81 -34.04
N LYS A 96 6.73 0.34 -32.81
CA LYS A 96 5.49 0.54 -32.04
C LYS A 96 5.72 1.56 -30.92
N ARG A 97 4.83 2.54 -30.83
CA ARG A 97 4.81 3.49 -29.71
C ARG A 97 4.38 2.76 -28.43
N LEU A 98 5.16 2.91 -27.37
CA LEU A 98 4.86 2.38 -26.06
C LEU A 98 4.12 3.43 -25.23
N ASN A 99 2.80 3.40 -25.30
CA ASN A 99 1.96 4.34 -24.54
C ASN A 99 1.64 3.84 -23.13
N LEU A 100 1.70 2.52 -22.89
CA LEU A 100 1.46 1.89 -21.59
C LEU A 100 2.59 0.91 -21.29
N MET A 101 3.25 1.10 -20.14
CA MET A 101 4.33 0.23 -19.68
C MET A 101 4.15 -0.13 -18.21
N ILE A 102 4.65 -1.31 -17.85
CA ILE A 102 4.86 -1.72 -16.46
C ILE A 102 6.37 -1.93 -16.32
N VAL A 103 7.02 -1.11 -15.52
CA VAL A 103 8.46 -1.16 -15.28
C VAL A 103 8.73 -1.83 -13.94
N ASP A 104 9.57 -2.87 -13.95
CA ASP A 104 10.01 -3.57 -12.76
C ASP A 104 11.19 -2.86 -12.10
N LYS A 105 11.05 -2.51 -10.83
CA LYS A 105 12.08 -1.87 -9.99
C LYS A 105 12.83 -0.77 -10.75
N PRO A 106 12.15 0.31 -11.19
CA PRO A 106 12.72 1.34 -12.08
C PRO A 106 13.99 2.01 -11.55
N ASN A 107 14.25 1.93 -10.24
CA ASN A 107 15.44 2.50 -9.59
C ASN A 107 16.50 1.44 -9.19
N GLY A 108 16.28 0.19 -9.58
CA GLY A 108 17.06 -0.97 -9.21
C GLY A 108 16.51 -1.72 -7.99
N SER A 109 17.02 -2.93 -7.77
CA SER A 109 16.64 -3.77 -6.64
C SER A 109 16.86 -3.06 -5.30
N GLN A 110 15.95 -3.28 -4.35
CA GLN A 110 15.95 -2.66 -3.01
C GLN A 110 15.73 -1.14 -3.01
N LYS A 111 15.26 -0.55 -4.11
CA LYS A 111 14.90 0.87 -4.17
C LYS A 111 13.45 1.05 -4.57
N TRP A 112 12.80 1.98 -3.90
CA TRP A 112 11.45 2.39 -4.20
C TRP A 112 11.34 3.04 -5.60
N PRO A 113 10.25 2.81 -6.35
CA PRO A 113 9.19 1.83 -6.09
C PRO A 113 9.57 0.43 -6.63
N ASP A 114 8.85 -0.60 -6.18
CA ASP A 114 8.96 -1.96 -6.74
C ASP A 114 8.40 -2.08 -8.18
N LEU A 115 7.34 -1.35 -8.50
CA LEU A 115 6.71 -1.31 -9.82
C LEU A 115 6.34 0.12 -10.20
N LEU A 116 6.41 0.43 -11.49
CA LEU A 116 5.98 1.72 -12.03
C LEU A 116 5.13 1.53 -13.27
N VAL A 117 3.87 1.97 -13.20
CA VAL A 117 2.98 2.02 -14.38
C VAL A 117 3.20 3.35 -15.06
N ILE A 118 3.54 3.35 -16.35
CA ILE A 118 3.72 4.57 -17.15
C ILE A 118 2.65 4.59 -18.22
N TYR A 119 1.84 5.65 -18.27
CA TYR A 119 0.88 5.88 -19.35
C TYR A 119 1.05 7.27 -19.94
N ASN A 120 1.30 7.34 -21.25
CA ASN A 120 1.56 8.59 -21.99
C ASN A 120 2.63 9.49 -21.32
N GLY A 121 3.66 8.87 -20.74
CA GLY A 121 4.74 9.58 -20.06
C GLY A 121 4.42 10.02 -18.63
N ILE A 122 3.25 9.72 -18.09
CA ILE A 122 2.94 9.96 -16.67
C ILE A 122 3.08 8.64 -15.90
N GLY A 123 3.89 8.66 -14.84
CA GLY A 123 4.16 7.50 -14.00
C GLY A 123 3.32 7.43 -12.74
N PHE A 124 2.93 6.22 -12.35
CA PHE A 124 2.23 5.90 -11.13
C PHE A 124 2.96 4.77 -10.38
N PRO A 125 3.57 5.06 -9.22
CA PRO A 125 4.38 4.10 -8.48
C PRO A 125 3.54 3.16 -7.62
N ILE A 126 3.95 1.89 -7.59
CA ILE A 126 3.37 0.84 -6.76
C ILE A 126 4.50 0.19 -5.94
N GLU A 127 4.35 0.17 -4.62
CA GLU A 127 5.26 -0.51 -3.71
C GLU A 127 4.60 -1.78 -3.15
N VAL A 128 5.37 -2.85 -3.05
CA VAL A 128 4.92 -4.12 -2.50
C VAL A 128 5.53 -4.34 -1.13
N LYS A 129 4.69 -4.65 -0.13
CA LYS A 129 5.13 -4.98 1.22
C LYS A 129 4.53 -6.31 1.63
N SER A 130 5.32 -7.11 2.35
CA SER A 130 4.81 -8.30 3.01
C SER A 130 5.47 -8.52 4.36
N SER A 131 4.70 -9.02 5.32
CA SER A 131 5.21 -9.33 6.65
C SER A 131 4.37 -10.41 7.34
N LYS A 132 4.94 -11.05 8.35
CA LYS A 132 4.24 -12.10 9.13
C LYS A 132 3.20 -11.52 10.08
N LYS A 133 3.47 -10.32 10.59
CA LYS A 133 2.65 -9.64 11.59
C LYS A 133 2.01 -8.45 10.91
N ASP A 134 0.82 -8.06 11.37
CA ASP A 134 0.19 -6.84 10.88
C ASP A 134 1.03 -5.62 11.28
N GLY A 135 1.85 -5.14 10.35
CA GLY A 135 2.86 -4.11 10.57
C GLY A 135 3.89 -4.11 9.46
N ILE A 136 4.27 -2.91 9.03
CA ILE A 136 5.23 -2.68 7.94
C ILE A 136 6.51 -2.08 8.53
N VAL A 137 7.64 -2.65 8.13
CA VAL A 137 8.96 -2.07 8.38
C VAL A 137 9.33 -1.18 7.21
N TRP A 138 9.54 0.10 7.50
CA TRP A 138 9.90 1.11 6.52
C TRP A 138 11.42 1.24 6.47
N ASN A 139 12.05 0.34 5.69
CA ASN A 139 13.49 0.33 5.48
C ASN A 139 13.88 1.33 4.39
N SER A 140 14.78 2.25 4.70
CA SER A 140 15.43 3.14 3.71
C SER A 140 14.48 4.13 3.02
N GLY A 141 13.30 4.40 3.60
CA GLY A 141 12.36 5.39 3.09
C GLY A 141 11.07 5.43 3.90
N ILE A 142 10.46 6.61 3.92
CA ILE A 142 9.13 6.87 4.49
C ILE A 142 8.04 6.65 3.42
N PRO A 143 6.77 6.39 3.81
CA PRO A 143 5.68 6.26 2.86
C PRO A 143 5.54 7.51 1.99
N ARG A 144 5.35 7.33 0.67
CA ARG A 144 5.23 8.43 -0.28
C ARG A 144 3.77 8.67 -0.66
N SER A 145 3.26 9.84 -0.30
CA SER A 145 1.88 10.26 -0.61
C SER A 145 1.60 10.18 -2.12
N GLY A 146 0.41 9.69 -2.48
CA GLY A 146 0.00 9.43 -3.87
C GLY A 146 0.54 8.13 -4.48
N SER A 147 1.33 7.34 -3.74
CA SER A 147 1.82 6.04 -4.21
C SER A 147 0.91 4.92 -3.72
N LEU A 148 0.69 3.89 -4.54
CA LEU A 148 -0.05 2.71 -4.13
C LEU A 148 0.86 1.76 -3.36
N TYR A 149 0.39 1.29 -2.20
CA TYR A 149 1.00 0.24 -1.42
C TYR A 149 0.11 -0.99 -1.45
N VAL A 150 0.70 -2.12 -1.85
CA VAL A 150 0.06 -3.43 -1.78
C VAL A 150 0.70 -4.20 -0.63
N PHE A 151 -0.05 -4.41 0.45
CA PHE A 151 0.46 -5.03 1.67
C PHE A 151 -0.21 -6.37 1.94
N ASN A 152 0.60 -7.42 2.07
CA ASN A 152 0.14 -8.74 2.50
C ASN A 152 0.70 -9.11 3.88
N CYS A 153 -0.22 -9.35 4.82
CA CYS A 153 0.09 -9.99 6.09
C CYS A 153 -0.14 -11.50 5.95
N TYR A 154 0.91 -12.23 5.55
CA TYR A 154 0.80 -13.67 5.32
C TYR A 154 0.55 -14.48 6.60
N GLY A 155 0.80 -13.91 7.79
CA GLY A 155 0.41 -14.55 9.05
C GLY A 155 -1.09 -14.46 9.35
N LEU A 156 -1.78 -13.45 8.79
CA LEU A 156 -3.24 -13.31 8.85
C LEU A 156 -3.93 -13.79 7.58
N SER A 157 -3.16 -14.14 6.54
CA SER A 157 -3.70 -14.53 5.23
C SER A 157 -4.56 -13.45 4.59
N LYS A 158 -4.20 -12.17 4.79
CA LYS A 158 -4.95 -11.01 4.31
C LYS A 158 -4.04 -10.07 3.54
N THR A 159 -4.57 -9.55 2.44
CA THR A 159 -3.95 -8.50 1.63
C THR A 159 -4.84 -7.26 1.66
N THR A 160 -4.23 -6.08 1.71
CA THR A 160 -4.91 -4.80 1.59
C THR A 160 -4.14 -3.86 0.66
N CYS A 161 -4.82 -2.82 0.20
CA CYS A 161 -4.22 -1.75 -0.60
C CYS A 161 -4.50 -0.41 0.08
N PHE A 162 -3.48 0.46 0.13
CA PHE A 162 -3.60 1.80 0.67
C PHE A 162 -2.67 2.76 -0.05
N LEU A 163 -2.86 4.08 0.14
CA LEU A 163 -1.96 5.10 -0.37
C LEU A 163 -0.96 5.53 0.70
N GLY A 164 0.21 6.03 0.32
CA GLY A 164 1.25 6.40 1.28
C GLY A 164 0.79 7.34 2.40
N GLN A 165 -0.11 8.28 2.11
CA GLN A 165 -0.68 9.20 3.11
C GLN A 165 -1.61 8.53 4.13
N HIS A 166 -2.03 7.28 3.91
CA HIS A 166 -2.80 6.52 4.89
C HIS A 166 -1.90 5.83 5.92
N ALA A 167 -0.59 5.75 5.68
CA ALA A 167 0.38 5.08 6.54
C ALA A 167 1.18 6.03 7.44
N ILE A 168 1.17 7.32 7.15
CA ILE A 168 1.87 8.35 7.90
C ILE A 168 1.13 9.68 7.75
N THR A 169 0.99 10.40 8.85
CA THR A 169 0.46 11.76 8.86
C THR A 169 1.49 12.76 8.35
N GLU A 170 1.05 13.95 7.93
CA GLU A 170 1.95 15.02 7.48
C GLU A 170 2.89 15.49 8.60
N GLU A 171 2.38 15.61 9.83
CA GLU A 171 3.18 15.97 11.01
C GLU A 171 4.28 14.94 11.30
N GLU A 172 3.95 13.64 11.26
CA GLU A 172 4.95 12.57 11.42
C GLU A 172 5.98 12.58 10.30
N LEU A 173 5.54 12.79 9.06
CA LEU A 173 6.40 12.87 7.88
C LEU A 173 7.41 14.01 8.01
N ASP A 174 6.96 15.19 8.40
CA ASP A 174 7.81 16.37 8.61
C ASP A 174 8.83 16.14 9.72
N PHE A 175 8.40 15.56 10.84
CA PHE A 175 9.30 15.22 11.94
C PHE A 175 10.40 14.23 11.49
N LEU A 176 10.03 13.17 10.76
CA LEU A 176 11.00 12.19 10.26
C LEU A 176 11.95 12.78 9.21
N ASN A 177 11.46 13.65 8.33
CA ASN A 177 12.27 14.37 7.35
C ASN A 177 13.34 15.25 8.02
N ILE A 178 12.99 15.96 9.10
CA ILE A 178 13.95 16.77 9.87
C ILE A 178 15.08 15.88 10.43
N LYS A 179 14.74 14.69 10.93
CA LYS A 179 15.74 13.75 11.46
C LYS A 179 16.65 13.20 10.37
N SER A 180 16.13 12.90 9.19
CA SER A 180 16.92 12.40 8.07
C SER A 180 17.93 13.44 7.56
N LYS A 181 17.55 14.73 7.50
CA LYS A 181 18.44 15.85 7.12
C LYS A 181 19.67 15.96 8.03
N LEU A 182 19.51 15.78 9.34
CA LEU A 182 20.62 15.81 10.29
C LEU A 182 21.69 14.74 9.98
N GLY A 183 21.28 13.55 9.52
CA GLY A 183 22.21 12.49 9.11
C GLY A 183 23.05 12.88 7.88
N ALA A 184 22.44 13.58 6.92
CA ALA A 184 23.14 14.11 5.76
C ALA A 184 24.16 15.20 6.15
N GLU A 185 23.76 16.14 7.01
CA GLU A 185 24.63 17.21 7.52
C GLU A 185 25.84 16.65 8.29
N LEU A 186 25.65 15.59 9.08
CA LEU A 186 26.75 14.92 9.78
C LEU A 186 27.74 14.24 8.81
N ASN A 187 27.25 13.63 7.73
CA ASN A 187 28.09 13.05 6.70
C ASN A 187 28.88 14.12 5.93
N GLU A 188 28.28 15.26 5.63
CA GLU A 188 29.00 16.37 4.99
C GLU A 188 30.15 16.86 5.89
N LYS A 189 29.89 17.01 7.19
CA LYS A 189 30.84 17.56 8.15
C LYS A 189 31.97 16.59 8.55
N PHE A 190 31.69 15.29 8.63
CA PHE A 190 32.63 14.30 9.19
C PHE A 190 32.98 13.14 8.24
N GLY A 191 32.43 13.15 7.02
CA GLY A 191 32.47 12.08 6.02
C GLY A 191 33.85 11.66 5.52
N SER A 192 34.88 12.48 5.73
CA SER A 192 36.24 12.24 5.19
C SER A 192 36.96 11.05 5.86
N ARG A 193 36.57 10.67 7.07
CA ARG A 193 37.11 9.51 7.80
C ARG A 193 36.04 8.55 8.28
N TRP A 194 34.84 9.04 8.56
CA TRP A 194 33.72 8.26 9.05
C TRP A 194 32.48 8.58 8.23
N SER A 195 31.83 7.58 7.67
CA SER A 195 30.47 7.75 7.14
C SER A 195 29.46 7.46 8.25
N PHE A 196 28.62 8.43 8.59
CA PHE A 196 27.40 8.22 9.34
C PHE A 196 26.38 7.47 8.46
N TYR A 197 26.51 6.15 8.42
CA TYR A 197 25.52 5.28 7.79
C TYR A 197 24.49 4.85 8.82
N VAL A 198 23.61 5.79 9.19
CA VAL A 198 22.39 5.46 9.95
C VAL A 198 21.33 5.12 8.92
N ARG A 199 20.94 3.84 8.85
CA ARG A 199 19.77 3.46 8.05
C ARG A 199 18.54 3.86 8.84
N ASP A 200 17.81 4.84 8.30
CA ASP A 200 16.48 5.17 8.78
C ASP A 200 15.59 3.92 8.69
N MET A 201 15.21 3.40 9.85
CA MET A 201 14.27 2.28 10.00
C MET A 201 13.14 2.73 10.90
N TYR A 202 11.95 2.79 10.34
CA TYR A 202 10.75 3.18 11.08
C TYR A 202 9.81 1.98 11.20
N ASN A 203 9.43 1.66 12.43
CA ASN A 203 8.40 0.68 12.72
C ASN A 203 7.12 1.45 13.05
N SER A 204 6.07 1.24 12.27
CA SER A 204 4.74 1.74 12.61
C SER A 204 3.99 0.67 13.41
N ASN A 205 3.34 1.09 14.49
CA ASN A 205 2.39 0.25 15.22
C ASN A 205 0.98 0.29 14.59
N GLN A 206 0.83 0.97 13.45
CA GLN A 206 -0.42 0.98 12.70
C GLN A 206 -0.78 -0.43 12.27
N SER A 207 -2.01 -0.81 12.60
CA SER A 207 -2.66 -2.03 12.16
C SER A 207 -3.43 -1.75 10.87
N TYR A 208 -3.30 -2.65 9.90
CA TYR A 208 -3.97 -2.57 8.61
C TYR A 208 -5.17 -3.53 8.53
N PHE A 209 -5.29 -4.45 9.49
CA PHE A 209 -6.34 -5.46 9.54
C PHE A 209 -7.07 -5.47 10.88
N GLU A 210 -8.34 -5.83 10.84
CA GLU A 210 -9.14 -6.14 12.00
C GLU A 210 -8.55 -7.32 12.81
N ASN A 211 -8.52 -7.16 14.14
CA ASN A 211 -7.95 -8.17 15.04
C ASN A 211 -8.99 -9.26 15.33
N GLU A 212 -8.87 -10.40 14.65
CA GLU A 212 -9.77 -11.56 14.83
C GLU A 212 -9.84 -12.06 16.29
N VAL A 213 -8.78 -11.86 17.08
CA VAL A 213 -8.79 -12.21 18.52
C VAL A 213 -9.85 -11.41 19.27
N ASN A 214 -10.11 -10.15 18.87
CA ASN A 214 -11.18 -9.35 19.47
C ASN A 214 -12.57 -9.87 19.09
N LEU A 215 -12.74 -10.38 17.86
CA LEU A 215 -13.99 -10.98 17.40
C LEU A 215 -14.24 -12.32 18.11
N GLU A 216 -13.26 -13.22 18.14
CA GLU A 216 -13.35 -14.50 18.86
C GLU A 216 -13.63 -14.29 20.36
N LYS A 217 -12.97 -13.30 20.96
CA LYS A 217 -13.22 -12.91 22.36
C LYS A 217 -14.64 -12.37 22.55
N ALA A 218 -15.14 -11.56 21.62
CA ALA A 218 -16.51 -11.07 21.67
C ALA A 218 -17.50 -12.24 21.59
N GLN A 219 -17.38 -13.11 20.59
CA GLN A 219 -18.23 -14.30 20.44
C GLN A 219 -18.22 -15.19 21.69
N GLY A 220 -17.04 -15.48 22.25
CA GLY A 220 -16.93 -16.26 23.48
C GLY A 220 -17.47 -15.56 24.74
N LEU A 221 -17.64 -14.23 24.74
CA LEU A 221 -18.33 -13.49 25.80
C LEU A 221 -19.84 -13.53 25.59
N GLU A 222 -20.30 -13.45 24.34
CA GLU A 222 -21.72 -13.56 23.96
C GLU A 222 -22.29 -14.93 24.35
N ASP A 223 -21.58 -16.01 24.03
CA ASP A 223 -21.97 -17.38 24.42
C ASP A 223 -22.15 -17.52 25.94
N LYS A 224 -21.27 -16.86 26.72
CA LYS A 224 -21.37 -16.87 28.19
C LYS A 224 -22.58 -16.08 28.68
N VAL A 225 -22.88 -14.95 28.04
CA VAL A 225 -24.08 -14.16 28.35
C VAL A 225 -25.32 -15.02 28.12
N TYR A 226 -25.47 -15.66 26.95
CA TYR A 226 -26.61 -16.54 26.66
C TYR A 226 -26.75 -17.67 27.68
N ALA A 227 -25.64 -18.32 28.07
CA ALA A 227 -25.65 -19.38 29.07
C ALA A 227 -26.05 -18.88 30.48
N LEU A 228 -25.76 -17.63 30.83
CA LEU A 228 -26.20 -17.04 32.10
C LEU A 228 -27.65 -16.57 32.03
N GLU A 229 -28.11 -16.05 30.89
CA GLU A 229 -29.51 -15.68 30.66
C GLU A 229 -30.44 -16.89 30.77
N ASP A 230 -30.03 -18.05 30.23
CA ASP A 230 -30.76 -19.30 30.41
C ASP A 230 -30.80 -19.75 31.88
N LYS A 231 -29.70 -19.60 32.63
CA LYS A 231 -29.71 -19.87 34.09
C LYS A 231 -30.59 -18.91 34.87
N LEU A 232 -30.65 -17.66 34.42
CA LEU A 232 -31.45 -16.59 35.01
C LEU A 232 -32.95 -16.85 34.80
N SER A 233 -33.35 -17.25 33.60
CA SER A 233 -34.75 -17.59 33.27
C SER A 233 -35.28 -18.79 34.06
N ASN A 234 -34.39 -19.70 34.45
CA ASN A 234 -34.70 -20.92 35.20
C ASN A 234 -34.50 -20.78 36.74
N THR A 235 -34.18 -19.59 37.25
CA THR A 235 -33.93 -19.35 38.68
C THR A 235 -35.07 -18.54 39.31
N ALA A 236 -35.55 -18.99 40.48
CA ALA A 236 -36.54 -18.26 41.30
C ALA A 236 -35.95 -17.56 42.53
N ASP A 237 -34.66 -17.79 42.84
CA ASP A 237 -33.97 -17.22 43.99
C ASP A 237 -33.58 -15.74 43.73
N PRO A 238 -34.13 -14.77 44.49
CA PRO A 238 -33.87 -13.34 44.28
C PRO A 238 -32.40 -12.93 44.41
N GLU A 239 -31.64 -13.54 45.32
CA GLU A 239 -30.23 -13.19 45.51
C GLU A 239 -29.40 -13.69 44.33
N LYS A 240 -29.67 -14.93 43.89
CA LYS A 240 -29.04 -15.51 42.70
C LYS A 240 -29.40 -14.75 41.43
N ILE A 241 -30.64 -14.29 41.29
CA ILE A 241 -31.08 -13.40 40.20
C ILE A 241 -30.23 -12.13 40.16
N LEU A 242 -30.05 -11.45 41.30
CA LEU A 242 -29.28 -10.21 41.36
C LEU A 242 -27.83 -10.43 40.96
N LYS A 243 -27.22 -11.52 41.44
CA LYS A 243 -25.84 -11.89 41.09
C LYS A 243 -25.67 -12.21 39.60
N LEU A 244 -26.58 -13.01 39.03
CA LEU A 244 -26.56 -13.37 37.61
C LEU A 244 -26.69 -12.13 36.73
N LYS A 245 -27.59 -11.19 37.07
CA LYS A 245 -27.75 -9.93 36.35
C LYS A 245 -26.45 -9.10 36.35
N ALA A 246 -25.83 -8.92 37.52
CA ALA A 246 -24.58 -8.17 37.62
C ALA A 246 -23.43 -8.83 36.81
N GLU A 247 -23.38 -10.15 36.78
CA GLU A 247 -22.41 -10.90 35.97
C GLU A 247 -22.67 -10.75 34.47
N ILE A 248 -23.93 -10.87 34.04
CA ILE A 248 -24.36 -10.62 32.65
C ILE A 248 -23.98 -9.21 32.22
N ASP A 249 -24.32 -8.18 33.01
CA ASP A 249 -24.00 -6.78 32.69
C ASP A 249 -22.49 -6.57 32.51
N THR A 250 -21.69 -7.20 33.38
CA THR A 250 -20.21 -7.15 33.31
C THR A 250 -19.67 -7.82 32.04
N LEU A 251 -20.20 -8.99 31.66
CA LEU A 251 -19.79 -9.70 30.46
C LEU A 251 -20.23 -8.95 29.21
N TYR A 252 -21.44 -8.39 29.21
CA TYR A 252 -21.98 -7.62 28.10
C TYR A 252 -21.17 -6.34 27.86
N ALA A 253 -20.70 -5.65 28.92
CA ALA A 253 -19.79 -4.53 28.79
C ALA A 253 -18.46 -4.92 28.11
N LYS A 254 -17.88 -6.08 28.47
CA LYS A 254 -16.64 -6.59 27.86
C LYS A 254 -16.84 -7.03 26.41
N TYR A 255 -18.01 -7.61 26.10
CA TYR A 255 -18.42 -7.96 24.75
C TYR A 255 -18.45 -6.71 23.89
N ASN A 256 -19.19 -5.69 24.32
CA ASN A 256 -19.34 -4.42 23.59
C ASN A 256 -17.99 -3.74 23.33
N ASP A 257 -17.08 -3.73 24.32
CA ASP A 257 -15.73 -3.19 24.13
C ASP A 257 -14.93 -3.95 23.05
N SER A 258 -14.86 -5.29 23.17
CA SER A 258 -14.08 -6.11 22.23
C SER A 258 -14.68 -6.06 20.80
N HIS A 259 -16.00 -6.15 20.69
CA HIS A 259 -16.71 -6.03 19.42
C HIS A 259 -16.56 -4.62 18.81
N SER A 260 -16.68 -3.56 19.61
CA SER A 260 -16.48 -2.18 19.13
C SER A 260 -15.07 -1.95 18.60
N GLN A 261 -14.05 -2.49 19.26
CA GLN A 261 -12.67 -2.40 18.79
C GLN A 261 -12.47 -3.12 17.44
N TYR A 262 -13.04 -4.32 17.29
CA TYR A 262 -13.02 -5.05 16.02
C TYR A 262 -13.72 -4.25 14.91
N MET A 263 -14.94 -3.77 15.16
CA MET A 263 -15.72 -3.00 14.18
C MET A 263 -15.02 -1.71 13.76
N LYS A 264 -14.41 -0.97 14.70
CA LYS A 264 -13.63 0.23 14.37
C LYS A 264 -12.45 -0.07 13.45
N ALA A 265 -11.75 -1.18 13.67
CA ALA A 265 -10.63 -1.58 12.82
C ALA A 265 -11.11 -1.98 11.41
N LEU A 266 -12.20 -2.75 11.33
CA LEU A 266 -12.83 -3.14 10.06
C LEU A 266 -13.31 -1.91 9.28
N ASP A 267 -14.04 -0.99 9.93
CA ASP A 267 -14.53 0.24 9.32
C ASP A 267 -13.38 1.10 8.79
N ASN A 268 -12.29 1.22 9.56
CA ASN A 268 -11.11 1.97 9.14
C ASN A 268 -10.46 1.36 7.90
N ARG A 269 -10.31 0.03 7.86
CA ARG A 269 -9.78 -0.68 6.69
C ARG A 269 -10.67 -0.47 5.46
N VAL A 270 -11.97 -0.70 5.59
CA VAL A 270 -12.94 -0.51 4.50
C VAL A 270 -12.91 0.92 3.97
N ARG A 271 -12.81 1.91 4.87
CA ARG A 271 -12.66 3.32 4.50
C ARG A 271 -11.37 3.55 3.68
N ILE A 272 -10.22 3.09 4.18
CA ILE A 272 -8.91 3.24 3.52
C ILE A 272 -8.91 2.57 2.14
N GLU A 273 -9.42 1.35 2.03
CA GLU A 273 -9.52 0.64 0.76
C GLU A 273 -10.46 1.40 -0.20
N GLY A 274 -11.61 1.89 0.28
CA GLY A 274 -12.54 2.70 -0.49
C GLY A 274 -11.92 4.00 -1.04
N GLU A 275 -11.21 4.75 -0.19
CA GLU A 275 -10.47 5.96 -0.57
C GLU A 275 -9.39 5.65 -1.61
N THR A 276 -8.67 4.53 -1.45
CA THR A 276 -7.64 4.07 -2.39
C THR A 276 -8.25 3.74 -3.76
N LEU A 277 -9.36 3.01 -3.80
CA LEU A 277 -10.06 2.70 -5.04
C LEU A 277 -10.60 3.98 -5.72
N ASN A 278 -11.09 4.94 -4.95
CA ASN A 278 -11.55 6.22 -5.50
C ASN A 278 -10.39 7.05 -6.08
N TYR A 279 -9.23 7.04 -5.43
CA TYR A 279 -8.03 7.67 -5.95
C TYR A 279 -7.60 7.05 -7.29
N LEU A 280 -7.56 5.71 -7.39
CA LEU A 280 -7.24 5.01 -8.64
C LEU A 280 -8.23 5.35 -9.77
N ARG A 281 -9.53 5.51 -9.45
CA ARG A 281 -10.54 5.96 -10.43
C ARG A 281 -10.28 7.38 -10.94
N GLY A 282 -9.71 8.23 -10.11
CA GLY A 282 -9.52 9.66 -10.36
C GLY A 282 -8.16 10.05 -10.95
N LEU A 283 -7.26 9.10 -11.20
CA LEU A 283 -5.96 9.40 -11.83
C LEU A 283 -6.17 10.04 -13.21
N SER A 284 -5.57 11.22 -13.43
CA SER A 284 -5.75 11.99 -14.68
C SER A 284 -4.83 11.52 -15.81
N TRP A 285 -3.66 10.98 -15.47
CA TRP A 285 -2.59 10.63 -16.42
C TRP A 285 -2.18 11.77 -17.35
N ASP A 286 -2.13 12.97 -16.79
CA ASP A 286 -1.63 14.18 -17.43
C ASP A 286 -0.75 14.97 -16.44
N THR A 287 -0.34 16.17 -16.82
CA THR A 287 0.51 17.05 -16.01
C THR A 287 -0.14 17.53 -14.70
N HIS A 288 -1.44 17.31 -14.48
CA HIS A 288 -2.10 17.61 -13.21
C HIS A 288 -1.94 16.47 -12.19
N GLN A 289 -1.53 15.27 -12.63
CA GLN A 289 -1.25 14.16 -11.73
C GLN A 289 0.02 14.44 -10.93
N ARG A 290 0.02 14.06 -9.65
CA ARG A 290 1.26 14.04 -8.86
C ARG A 290 2.27 13.07 -9.50
N THR A 291 3.39 13.62 -9.93
CA THR A 291 4.51 12.88 -10.51
C THR A 291 5.81 13.08 -9.75
N ASP A 292 5.88 14.09 -8.89
CA ASP A 292 6.98 14.26 -7.93
C ASP A 292 6.62 13.61 -6.59
N PHE A 293 7.40 12.59 -6.25
CA PHE A 293 7.24 11.83 -5.02
C PHE A 293 8.36 12.10 -4.04
N ASN A 294 9.17 13.14 -4.25
CA ASN A 294 10.08 13.61 -3.22
C ASN A 294 9.32 13.92 -1.93
N THR A 295 9.91 13.49 -0.82
CA THR A 295 9.33 13.68 0.51
C THR A 295 9.68 15.04 1.09
N VAL A 296 10.52 15.81 0.40
CA VAL A 296 10.83 17.19 0.77
C VAL A 296 9.66 18.04 0.32
N ILE A 297 8.77 18.36 1.25
CA ILE A 297 7.84 19.47 1.06
C ILE A 297 8.72 20.72 1.01
N GLU A 298 8.90 21.29 -0.17
CA GLU A 298 9.37 22.67 -0.25
C GLU A 298 8.34 23.52 0.51
N PRO A 299 8.76 24.40 1.44
CA PRO A 299 7.84 25.24 2.17
C PRO A 299 6.96 25.97 1.14
N GLN A 300 5.64 25.76 1.24
CA GLN A 300 4.70 26.49 0.41
C GLN A 300 5.00 27.99 0.61
N PRO A 301 5.19 28.77 -0.47
CA PRO A 301 5.35 30.20 -0.32
C PRO A 301 4.12 30.70 0.44
N GLU A 302 4.35 31.36 1.57
CA GLU A 302 3.28 32.02 2.32
C GLU A 302 2.50 32.86 1.32
N THR A 303 1.23 32.49 1.11
CA THR A 303 0.31 33.34 0.38
C THR A 303 0.18 34.63 1.17
N ILE A 304 0.86 35.67 0.71
CA ILE A 304 0.77 37.06 1.18
C ILE A 304 -0.61 37.62 0.82
#